data_AF-F5YKG1-F1
#
_entry.id   AF-F5YKG1-F1
#
_cell.length_a   1.000
_cell.length_b   1.000
_cell.length_c   1.000
_cell.angle_alpha   90.00
_cell.angle_beta   90.00
_cell.angle_gamma   90.00
#
_symmetry.space_group_name_H-M   'P 1'
#
loop_
_entity.id
_entity.type
_entity.pdbx_description
1 polymer ?
#
loop_
_entity_poly.entity_id
_entity_poly.type
_entity_poly.pdbx_seq_one_letter_code
_entity_poly.pdbx_strand_id
1 'polypeptide(L)'
;MGIFTDRGKIKSTFFLSAFSLSMLYAVIFILSYALSAGPVANLVPWDTGNFLAVWLPPSIICIIASAICVIPLFFIRDKRLVPAAFFLLFIYAALIGVFALLHYSPEQRRAAAGLFIMYLFLPVLWGNLISTLVYVFYGKRT
;
A
#
# COMPACT_ATOMS: atom_id res chain seq x y z
N MET A 1 -21.08 12.34 -20.40
CA MET A 1 -20.07 13.37 -20.04
C MET A 1 -18.96 12.66 -19.29
N GLY A 2 -17.75 12.65 -19.87
CA GLY A 2 -16.68 11.75 -19.47
C GLY A 2 -16.21 11.99 -18.03
N ILE A 3 -16.11 10.90 -17.26
CA ILE A 3 -15.71 10.83 -15.85
C ILE A 3 -14.32 11.46 -15.54
N PHE A 4 -13.57 11.90 -16.56
CA PHE A 4 -12.22 12.46 -16.44
C PHE A 4 -11.96 13.72 -17.28
N THR A 5 -12.97 14.35 -17.89
CA THR A 5 -12.74 15.53 -18.73
C THR A 5 -13.71 16.66 -18.44
N ASP A 6 -13.15 17.80 -18.09
CA ASP A 6 -13.78 19.10 -18.25
C ASP A 6 -12.85 19.89 -19.17
N ARG A 7 -13.26 20.08 -20.42
CA ARG A 7 -12.49 20.76 -21.51
C ARG A 7 -11.14 20.13 -21.92
N GLY A 8 -11.04 18.80 -22.05
CA GLY A 8 -9.89 18.16 -22.72
C GLY A 8 -8.56 18.25 -21.97
N LYS A 9 -8.54 18.76 -20.73
CA LYS A 9 -7.40 18.69 -19.81
C LYS A 9 -7.82 17.87 -18.60
N ILE A 10 -7.12 16.75 -18.38
CA ILE A 10 -7.17 16.04 -17.09
C ILE A 10 -6.87 17.11 -16.02
N LYS A 11 -7.73 17.27 -15.00
CA LYS A 11 -7.44 18.19 -13.89
C LYS A 11 -6.13 17.69 -13.25
N SER A 12 -5.01 18.33 -13.60
CA SER A 12 -3.67 18.06 -13.06
C SER A 12 -3.70 17.91 -11.53
N THR A 13 -4.60 18.64 -10.89
CA THR A 13 -4.90 18.57 -9.46
C THR A 13 -5.30 17.18 -8.96
N PHE A 14 -6.11 16.39 -9.68
CA PHE A 14 -6.51 15.06 -9.22
C PHE A 14 -5.31 14.12 -9.15
N PHE A 15 -4.51 14.06 -10.22
CA PHE A 15 -3.34 13.19 -10.28
C PHE A 15 -2.28 13.62 -9.28
N LEU A 16 -2.05 14.94 -9.14
CA LEU A 16 -1.11 15.48 -8.15
C LEU A 16 -1.54 15.16 -6.72
N SER A 17 -2.83 15.27 -6.41
CA SER A 17 -3.35 14.92 -5.09
C SER A 17 -3.29 13.43 -4.82
N ALA A 18 -3.62 12.57 -5.79
CA ALA A 18 -3.47 11.12 -5.65
C ALA A 18 -2.00 10.72 -5.47
N PHE A 19 -1.09 11.37 -6.20
CA PHE A 19 0.35 11.18 -6.08
C PHE A 19 0.88 11.58 -4.71
N SER A 20 0.54 12.78 -4.23
CA SER A 20 0.91 13.26 -2.90
C SER A 20 0.38 12.33 -1.81
N LEU A 21 -0.87 11.89 -1.94
CA LEU A 21 -1.47 10.95 -0.98
C LEU A 21 -0.81 9.57 -1.02
N SER A 22 -0.40 9.09 -2.20
CA SER A 22 0.35 7.82 -2.33
C SER A 22 1.71 7.89 -1.62
N MET A 23 2.40 9.04 -1.66
CA MET A 23 3.65 9.25 -0.94
C MET A 23 3.42 9.28 0.58
N LEU A 24 2.36 9.96 1.03
CA LEU A 24 1.98 9.95 2.44
C LEU A 24 1.68 8.52 2.93
N TYR A 25 0.95 7.73 2.15
CA TYR A 25 0.68 6.33 2.48
C TYR A 25 1.96 5.50 2.54
N ALA A 26 2.89 5.68 1.59
CA ALA A 26 4.20 5.02 1.65
C ALA A 26 4.93 5.33 2.96
N VAL A 27 4.96 6.60 3.38
CA VAL A 27 5.57 7.03 4.65
C VAL A 27 4.88 6.38 5.84
N ILE A 28 3.54 6.33 5.86
CA ILE A 28 2.78 5.67 6.93
C ILE A 28 3.17 4.19 7.02
N PHE A 29 3.22 3.46 5.89
CA PHE A 29 3.61 2.06 5.90
C PHE A 29 5.05 1.84 6.37
N ILE A 30 6.00 2.66 5.88
CA ILE A 30 7.40 2.58 6.31
C ILE A 30 7.52 2.83 7.82
N LEU A 31 6.85 3.86 8.35
CA LEU A 31 6.86 4.18 9.78
C LEU A 31 6.18 3.09 10.61
N SER A 32 5.03 2.57 10.17
CA SER A 32 4.35 1.47 10.85
C SER A 32 5.26 0.24 10.95
N TYR A 33 5.98 -0.11 9.88
CA TYR A 33 6.95 -1.19 9.95
C TYR A 33 8.15 -0.86 10.82
N ALA A 34 8.74 0.33 10.71
CA ALA A 34 9.91 0.72 11.50
C ALA A 34 9.62 0.70 13.01
N LEU A 35 8.42 1.15 13.42
CA LEU A 35 8.01 1.19 14.83
C LEU A 35 7.55 -0.19 15.34
N SER A 36 6.91 -1.00 14.50
CA SER A 36 6.34 -2.29 14.91
C SER A 36 7.27 -3.48 14.70
N ALA A 37 8.32 -3.38 13.88
CA ALA A 37 9.22 -4.51 13.59
C ALA A 37 9.92 -5.06 14.84
N GLY A 38 10.41 -4.19 15.74
CA GLY A 38 11.07 -4.62 16.98
C GLY A 38 10.13 -5.38 17.94
N PRO A 39 8.99 -4.77 18.34
CA PRO A 39 8.02 -5.43 19.21
C PRO A 39 7.48 -6.75 18.63
N VAL A 40 7.20 -6.77 17.32
CA VAL A 40 6.67 -7.96 16.65
C VAL A 40 7.71 -9.07 16.57
N ALA A 41 8.98 -8.74 16.36
CA ALA A 41 10.05 -9.73 16.34
C ALA A 41 10.30 -10.40 17.70
N ASN A 42 10.00 -9.71 18.80
CA ASN A 42 10.11 -10.28 20.14
C ASN A 42 8.92 -11.16 20.53
N LEU A 43 7.75 -10.94 19.92
CA LEU A 43 6.52 -11.67 20.23
C LEU A 43 6.30 -12.91 19.36
N VAL A 44 6.90 -12.95 18.17
CA VAL A 44 6.71 -14.06 17.21
C VAL A 44 8.06 -14.60 16.76
N PRO A 45 8.47 -15.79 17.23
CA PRO A 45 9.72 -16.39 16.80
C PRO A 45 9.67 -16.71 15.29
N TRP A 46 10.64 -16.16 14.55
CA TRP A 46 10.74 -16.24 13.08
C TRP A 46 11.13 -17.64 12.57
N ASP A 47 11.39 -18.58 13.47
CA ASP A 47 12.13 -19.82 13.19
C ASP A 47 11.25 -21.10 13.12
N THR A 48 9.92 -20.96 13.06
CA THR A 48 9.05 -22.15 13.17
C THR A 48 8.77 -22.87 11.84
N GLY A 49 9.30 -22.39 10.70
CA GLY A 49 9.01 -22.98 9.38
C GLY A 49 7.52 -22.97 8.97
N ASN A 50 6.66 -22.36 9.80
CA ASN A 50 5.22 -22.35 9.65
C ASN A 50 4.80 -21.09 8.88
N PHE A 51 4.12 -21.29 7.75
CA PHE A 51 3.64 -20.21 6.88
C PHE A 51 2.87 -19.13 7.66
N LEU A 52 2.04 -19.51 8.63
CA LEU A 52 1.27 -18.53 9.42
C LEU A 52 2.17 -17.65 10.30
N ALA A 53 3.24 -18.19 10.89
CA ALA A 53 4.13 -17.42 11.76
C ALA A 53 4.93 -16.34 10.98
N VAL A 54 5.23 -16.61 9.70
CA VAL A 54 5.99 -15.68 8.84
C VAL A 54 5.09 -14.58 8.26
N TRP A 55 3.85 -14.90 7.91
CA TRP A 55 2.97 -13.97 7.17
C TRP A 55 1.97 -13.22 8.05
N LEU A 56 1.56 -13.78 9.19
CA LEU A 56 0.54 -13.17 10.06
C LEU A 56 1.00 -11.85 10.71
N PRO A 57 2.19 -11.76 11.32
CA PRO A 57 2.60 -10.52 11.99
C PRO A 57 2.72 -9.30 11.05
N PRO A 58 3.39 -9.39 9.88
CA PRO A 58 3.45 -8.25 8.95
C PRO A 58 2.06 -7.94 8.35
N SER A 59 1.19 -8.94 8.20
CA SER A 59 -0.20 -8.71 7.74
C SER A 59 -1.00 -7.85 8.72
N ILE A 60 -0.87 -8.10 10.02
CA ILE A 60 -1.57 -7.31 11.06
C ILE A 60 -1.12 -5.85 11.02
N ILE A 61 0.19 -5.60 10.92
CA ILE A 61 0.74 -4.24 10.78
C ILE A 61 0.14 -3.56 9.55
N CYS A 62 0.14 -4.24 8.40
CA CYS A 62 -0.41 -3.71 7.16
C CYS A 62 -1.91 -3.40 7.26
N ILE A 63 -2.70 -4.23 7.94
CA ILE A 63 -4.14 -4.00 8.12
C ILE A 63 -4.36 -2.73 8.94
N ILE A 64 -3.62 -2.56 10.05
CA ILE A 64 -3.73 -1.37 10.90
C ILE A 64 -3.30 -0.10 10.14
N ALA A 65 -2.17 -0.15 9.45
CA ALA A 65 -1.69 0.97 8.63
C ALA A 65 -2.66 1.32 7.50
N SER A 66 -3.25 0.31 6.85
CA SER A 66 -4.27 0.48 5.82
C SER A 66 -5.54 1.11 6.39
N ALA A 67 -5.96 0.73 7.59
CA ALA A 67 -7.09 1.32 8.30
C ALA A 67 -6.88 2.83 8.54
N ILE A 68 -5.67 3.24 8.91
CA ILE A 68 -5.30 4.65 9.05
C ILE A 68 -5.35 5.36 7.69
N CYS A 69 -4.80 4.73 6.65
CA CYS A 69 -4.74 5.30 5.31
C CYS A 69 -6.12 5.47 4.65
N VAL A 70 -7.15 4.72 5.06
CA VAL A 70 -8.53 4.89 4.54
C VAL A 70 -9.35 5.93 5.28
N ILE A 71 -8.89 6.47 6.42
CA ILE A 71 -9.56 7.55 7.15
C ILE A 71 -9.92 8.76 6.25
N PRO A 72 -9.04 9.24 5.34
CA PRO A 72 -9.36 10.33 4.44
C PRO A 72 -10.58 10.09 3.55
N LEU A 73 -11.00 8.83 3.31
CA LEU A 73 -12.19 8.49 2.54
C LEU A 73 -13.48 9.06 3.15
N PHE A 74 -13.49 9.29 4.47
CA PHE A 74 -14.62 9.87 5.18
C PHE A 74 -14.65 11.41 5.13
N PHE A 75 -13.52 12.06 4.84
CA PHE A 75 -13.38 13.52 4.86
C PHE A 75 -13.25 14.16 3.47
N ILE A 76 -12.72 13.42 2.48
CA ILE A 76 -12.48 13.94 1.14
C ILE A 76 -13.76 13.88 0.30
N ARG A 77 -14.05 14.99 -0.40
CA ARG A 77 -15.21 15.13 -1.30
C ARG A 77 -15.15 14.17 -2.49
N ASP A 78 -13.97 13.97 -3.07
CA ASP A 78 -13.73 12.97 -4.12
C ASP A 78 -13.17 11.67 -3.51
N LYS A 79 -14.06 10.72 -3.22
CA LYS A 79 -13.73 9.42 -2.63
C LYS A 79 -12.88 8.53 -3.54
N ARG A 80 -12.74 8.83 -4.83
CA ARG A 80 -11.92 8.05 -5.78
C ARG A 80 -10.42 8.29 -5.59
N LEU A 81 -10.06 9.34 -4.87
CA LEU A 81 -8.68 9.74 -4.66
C LEU A 81 -7.91 8.73 -3.79
N VAL A 82 -8.59 8.13 -2.79
CA VAL A 82 -8.02 7.10 -1.90
C VAL A 82 -7.65 5.81 -2.66
N PRO A 83 -8.57 5.15 -3.41
CA PRO A 83 -8.20 3.97 -4.20
C PRO A 83 -7.20 4.30 -5.32
N ALA A 84 -7.25 5.51 -5.90
CA ALA A 84 -6.24 5.94 -6.88
C ALA A 84 -4.83 6.05 -6.25
N ALA A 85 -4.72 6.55 -5.02
CA ALA A 85 -3.45 6.61 -4.30
C ALA A 85 -2.89 5.21 -3.96
N PHE A 86 -3.75 4.27 -3.57
CA PHE A 86 -3.36 2.86 -3.37
C PHE A 86 -2.96 2.16 -4.68
N PHE A 87 -3.60 2.51 -5.80
CA PHE A 87 -3.20 2.02 -7.11
C PHE A 87 -1.82 2.55 -7.53
N LEU A 88 -1.50 3.81 -7.21
CA LEU A 88 -0.14 4.34 -7.41
C LEU A 88 0.91 3.60 -6.58
N LEU A 89 0.59 3.23 -5.33
CA LEU A 89 1.47 2.35 -4.54
C LEU A 89 1.72 1.00 -5.21
N PHE A 90 0.69 0.40 -5.81
CA PHE A 90 0.86 -0.83 -6.61
C PHE A 90 1.82 -0.62 -7.78
N ILE A 91 1.71 0.51 -8.49
CA ILE A 91 2.62 0.86 -9.57
C ILE A 91 4.05 1.00 -9.07
N TYR A 92 4.28 1.67 -7.93
CA TYR A 92 5.62 1.79 -7.35
C TYR A 92 6.21 0.43 -7.00
N ALA A 93 5.42 -0.46 -6.38
CA ALA A 93 5.85 -1.82 -6.08
C ALA A 93 6.17 -2.60 -7.36
N ALA A 94 5.33 -2.53 -8.40
CA ALA A 94 5.60 -3.20 -9.67
C ALA A 94 6.92 -2.71 -10.31
N LEU A 95 7.15 -1.39 -10.32
CA LEU A 95 8.37 -0.79 -10.87
C LEU A 95 9.62 -1.22 -10.08
N ILE A 96 9.56 -1.20 -8.75
CA ILE A 96 10.67 -1.65 -7.89
C ILE A 96 10.94 -3.14 -8.10
N GLY A 97 9.89 -3.96 -8.22
CA GLY A 97 10.00 -5.39 -8.48
C GLY A 97 10.67 -5.68 -9.83
N VAL A 98 10.24 -5.01 -10.89
CA VAL A 98 10.86 -5.11 -12.22
C VAL A 98 12.31 -4.65 -12.18
N PHE A 99 12.60 -3.52 -11.52
CA PHE A 99 13.98 -3.03 -11.39
C PHE A 99 14.88 -4.04 -10.69
N ALA A 100 14.41 -4.65 -9.59
CA ALA A 100 15.16 -5.70 -8.88
C ALA A 100 15.39 -6.94 -9.77
N LEU A 101 14.41 -7.35 -10.57
CA LEU A 101 14.55 -8.48 -11.49
C LEU A 101 15.55 -8.21 -12.62
N LEU A 102 15.66 -6.97 -13.08
CA LEU A 102 16.57 -6.61 -14.17
C LEU A 102 17.99 -6.33 -13.70
N HIS A 103 18.17 -5.71 -12.53
CA HIS A 103 19.46 -5.16 -12.11
C HIS A 103 20.15 -5.92 -10.97
N TYR A 104 19.43 -6.72 -10.17
CA TYR A 104 20.06 -7.40 -9.03
C TYR A 104 20.62 -8.76 -9.43
N SER A 105 21.75 -9.13 -8.81
CA SER A 105 22.30 -10.49 -8.88
C SER A 105 21.36 -11.51 -8.21
N PRO A 106 21.48 -12.82 -8.51
CA PRO A 106 20.61 -13.85 -7.93
C PRO A 106 20.55 -13.85 -6.40
N GLU A 107 21.66 -13.53 -5.72
CA GLU A 107 21.72 -13.43 -4.27
C GLU A 107 21.01 -12.18 -3.74
N GLN A 108 21.26 -11.02 -4.35
CA GLN A 108 20.58 -9.77 -4.02
C GLN A 108 19.07 -9.86 -4.28
N ARG A 109 18.62 -10.63 -5.28
CA ARG A 109 17.19 -10.86 -5.54
C ARG A 109 16.50 -11.59 -4.39
N ARG A 110 17.17 -12.55 -3.72
CA ARG A 110 16.59 -13.27 -2.57
C ARG A 110 16.38 -12.33 -1.39
N ALA A 111 17.39 -11.52 -1.06
CA ALA A 111 17.27 -10.51 -0.01
C ALA A 111 16.21 -9.45 -0.36
N ALA A 112 16.21 -8.97 -1.60
CA ALA A 112 15.23 -8.01 -2.10
C ALA A 112 13.81 -8.58 -2.09
N ALA A 113 13.61 -9.87 -2.39
CA ALA A 113 12.30 -10.51 -2.36
C ALA A 113 11.70 -10.52 -0.94
N GLY A 114 12.52 -10.76 0.09
CA GLY A 114 12.06 -10.68 1.49
C GLY A 114 11.58 -9.27 1.85
N LEU A 115 12.39 -8.25 1.53
CA LEU A 115 12.03 -6.86 1.74
C LEU A 115 10.81 -6.45 0.91
N PHE A 116 10.73 -6.94 -0.33
CA PHE A 116 9.62 -6.67 -1.22
C PHE A 116 8.31 -7.22 -0.65
N ILE A 117 8.31 -8.46 -0.17
CA ILE A 117 7.12 -9.08 0.41
C ILE A 117 6.65 -8.27 1.62
N MET A 118 7.55 -7.97 2.56
CA MET A 118 7.21 -7.31 3.81
C MET A 118 6.81 -5.84 3.61
N TYR A 119 7.65 -5.06 2.92
CA TYR A 119 7.52 -3.60 2.89
C TYR A 119 6.71 -3.07 1.70
N LEU A 120 6.46 -3.88 0.67
CA LEU A 120 5.79 -3.43 -0.55
C LEU A 120 4.55 -4.27 -0.88
N PHE A 121 4.68 -5.59 -0.99
CA PHE A 121 3.61 -6.46 -1.44
C PHE A 121 2.43 -6.49 -0.46
N LEU A 122 2.67 -6.76 0.83
CA LEU A 122 1.60 -6.81 1.84
C LEU A 122 0.87 -5.46 2.00
N PRO A 123 1.57 -4.32 2.11
CA PRO A 123 0.94 -2.99 2.13
C PRO A 123 0.07 -2.73 0.91
N VAL A 124 0.55 -3.08 -0.28
CA VAL A 124 -0.19 -2.90 -1.52
C VAL A 124 -1.42 -3.80 -1.56
N LEU A 125 -1.28 -5.07 -1.20
CA LEU A 125 -2.37 -6.04 -1.20
C LEU A 125 -3.49 -5.63 -0.23
N TRP A 126 -3.15 -5.47 1.06
CA TRP A 126 -4.12 -5.11 2.09
C TRP A 126 -4.66 -3.70 1.91
N GLY A 127 -3.80 -2.76 1.52
CA GLY A 127 -4.18 -1.38 1.27
C GLY A 127 -5.18 -1.25 0.13
N ASN A 128 -4.91 -1.85 -1.02
CA ASN A 128 -5.84 -1.84 -2.15
C ASN A 128 -7.13 -2.59 -1.82
N LEU A 129 -7.05 -3.74 -1.14
CA LEU A 129 -8.22 -4.52 -0.75
C LEU A 129 -9.14 -3.73 0.19
N ILE A 130 -8.60 -3.24 1.32
CA ILE A 130 -9.36 -2.50 2.33
C ILE A 130 -9.91 -1.20 1.75
N SER A 131 -9.08 -0.44 1.01
CA SER A 131 -9.55 0.78 0.35
C SER A 131 -10.69 0.52 -0.63
N THR A 132 -10.58 -0.54 -1.43
CA THR A 132 -11.61 -0.85 -2.43
C THR A 132 -12.90 -1.31 -1.75
N LEU A 133 -12.82 -2.17 -0.74
CA LEU A 133 -13.98 -2.62 0.02
C LEU A 133 -14.69 -1.43 0.67
N VAL A 134 -13.96 -0.60 1.41
CA VAL A 134 -14.53 0.59 2.07
C VAL A 134 -15.14 1.55 1.04
N TYR A 135 -14.47 1.77 -0.09
CA TYR A 135 -15.01 2.58 -1.20
C TYR A 135 -16.31 2.00 -1.78
N VAL A 136 -16.39 0.68 -1.98
CA VAL A 136 -17.60 0.04 -2.53
C VAL A 136 -18.76 0.11 -1.54
N PHE A 137 -18.51 -0.11 -0.23
CA PHE A 137 -19.56 -0.10 0.78
C PHE A 137 -20.02 1.31 1.20
N TYR A 138 -19.09 2.25 1.37
CA TYR A 138 -19.38 3.61 1.87
C TYR A 138 -19.35 4.70 0.78
N GLY A 139 -18.70 4.44 -0.35
CA GLY A 139 -18.65 5.37 -1.48
C GLY A 139 -19.92 5.35 -2.33
N LYS A 140 -20.68 4.24 -2.37
CA LYS A 140 -21.95 4.14 -3.11
C LYS A 140 -23.17 4.72 -2.39
N ARG A 141 -23.07 5.07 -1.09
CA ARG A 141 -24.19 5.56 -0.27
C ARG A 141 -24.37 7.09 -0.26
N THR A 142 -23.54 7.84 -1.00
CA THR A 142 -23.61 9.30 -1.18
C THR A 142 -23.46 9.63 -2.63
#